data_AF-A0A2D7ZN21-F1
#
_entry.id   AF-A0A2D7ZN21-F1
#
_cell.length_a   1.000
_cell.length_b   1.000
_cell.length_c   1.000
_cell.angle_alpha   90.00
_cell.angle_beta   90.00
_cell.angle_gamma   90.00
#
_symmetry.space_group_name_H-M   'P 1'
#
loop_
_entity.id
_entity.type
_entity.pdbx_description
1 polymer ?
#
loop_
_entity_poly.entity_id
_entity_poly.type
_entity_poly.pdbx_seq_one_letter_code
_entity_poly.pdbx_strand_id
1 'polypeptide(L)'
;MEVIDVGEEHVRRERALITGITGMVGSHLADYLLENTDWKIYGFCRWNDSLENIEHLSDKINKKDRIELIYGDLNDLASLITTIDKSKPDYVFH
;
A
#
# COMPACT_ATOMS: atom_id res chain seq x y z
N MET A 1 -22.44 -0.76 -40.53
CA MET A 1 -21.59 -1.67 -39.74
C MET A 1 -21.20 -0.88 -38.49
N GLU A 2 -21.96 -1.06 -37.41
CA GLU A 2 -21.62 -0.41 -36.14
C GLU A 2 -20.37 -1.07 -35.58
N VAL A 3 -19.34 -0.25 -35.37
CA VAL A 3 -18.12 -0.66 -34.68
C VAL A 3 -18.45 -0.55 -33.20
N ILE A 4 -18.72 -1.69 -32.57
CA ILE A 4 -18.87 -1.77 -31.12
C ILE A 4 -17.47 -1.61 -30.52
N ASP A 5 -17.24 -0.47 -29.87
CA ASP A 5 -16.07 -0.22 -29.03
C ASP A 5 -16.21 -1.10 -27.77
N VAL A 6 -15.55 -2.25 -27.78
CA VAL A 6 -15.39 -3.09 -26.60
C VAL A 6 -14.38 -2.38 -25.70
N GLY A 7 -14.89 -1.50 -24.84
CA GLY A 7 -14.08 -0.79 -23.85
C GLY A 7 -13.27 -1.77 -23.01
N GLU A 8 -11.98 -1.47 -22.82
CA GLU A 8 -11.08 -2.25 -21.97
C GLU A 8 -11.70 -2.41 -20.57
N GLU A 9 -11.89 -3.67 -20.12
CA GLU A 9 -12.15 -3.95 -18.72
C GLU A 9 -11.02 -3.34 -17.89
N HIS A 10 -11.33 -2.29 -17.12
CA HIS A 10 -10.40 -1.78 -16.12
C HIS A 10 -10.27 -2.84 -15.02
N VAL A 11 -9.27 -3.72 -15.15
CA VAL A 11 -8.90 -4.65 -14.08
C VAL A 11 -8.56 -3.81 -12.84
N ARG A 12 -9.36 -3.96 -11.80
CA ARG A 12 -9.15 -3.29 -10.53
C ARG A 12 -7.86 -3.83 -9.92
N ARG A 13 -6.82 -2.98 -9.83
CA ARG A 13 -5.59 -3.29 -9.10
C ARG A 13 -5.89 -3.72 -7.67
N GLU A 14 -5.33 -4.85 -7.24
CA GLU A 14 -5.44 -5.29 -5.86
C GLU A 14 -4.70 -4.33 -4.92
N ARG A 15 -5.13 -4.33 -3.65
CA ARG A 15 -4.63 -3.43 -2.61
C ARG A 15 -4.05 -4.25 -1.46
N ALA A 16 -2.78 -4.03 -1.15
CA ALA A 16 -2.11 -4.64 -0.01
C ALA A 16 -1.97 -3.63 1.12
N LEU A 17 -2.25 -4.05 2.36
CA LEU A 17 -1.91 -3.32 3.58
C LEU A 17 -0.78 -4.05 4.30
N ILE A 18 0.35 -3.37 4.51
CA ILE A 18 1.51 -3.90 5.23
C ILE A 18 1.61 -3.14 6.57
N THR A 19 1.30 -3.81 7.67
CA THR A 19 1.23 -3.18 9.00
C THR A 19 2.57 -3.07 9.74
N GLY A 20 3.61 -3.72 9.21
CA GLY A 20 5.01 -3.61 9.65
C GLY A 20 5.94 -3.10 8.55
N ILE A 21 5.48 -2.18 7.67
CA ILE A 21 6.20 -1.79 6.45
C ILE A 21 7.61 -1.20 6.70
N THR A 22 7.82 -0.58 7.87
CA THR A 22 9.09 0.02 8.28
C THR A 22 10.09 -0.99 8.85
N GLY A 23 9.66 -2.23 9.12
CA GLY A 23 10.54 -3.30 9.56
C GLY A 23 11.31 -3.95 8.41
N MET A 24 12.38 -4.70 8.72
CA MET A 24 13.22 -5.35 7.70
C MET A 24 12.40 -6.24 6.75
N VAL A 25 11.51 -7.09 7.27
CA VAL A 25 10.73 -8.01 6.42
C VAL A 25 9.65 -7.26 5.63
N GLY A 26 8.97 -6.30 6.28
CA GLY A 26 7.90 -5.52 5.65
C GLY A 26 8.40 -4.66 4.50
N SER A 27 9.60 -4.08 4.60
CA SER A 27 10.19 -3.29 3.51
C SER A 27 10.53 -4.16 2.30
N HIS A 28 11.14 -5.32 2.51
CA HIS A 28 11.46 -6.25 1.43
C HIS A 28 10.20 -6.81 0.77
N LEU A 29 9.13 -7.03 1.54
CA LEU A 29 7.84 -7.39 0.99
C LEU A 29 7.26 -6.27 0.13
N ALA A 30 7.37 -5.01 0.56
CA ALA A 30 6.92 -3.87 -0.23
C ALA A 30 7.67 -3.80 -1.57
N ASP A 31 9.00 -3.96 -1.57
CA ASP A 31 9.81 -4.02 -2.78
C ASP A 31 9.37 -5.17 -3.69
N TYR A 32 9.27 -6.38 -3.14
CA TYR A 32 8.84 -7.56 -3.89
C TYR A 32 7.48 -7.36 -4.56
N LEU A 33 6.49 -6.81 -3.84
CA LEU A 33 5.16 -6.54 -4.39
C LEU A 33 5.19 -5.43 -5.45
N LEU A 34 5.97 -4.36 -5.27
CA LEU A 34 6.11 -3.31 -6.28
C LEU A 34 6.73 -3.84 -7.58
N GLU A 35 7.71 -4.72 -7.47
CA GLU A 35 8.43 -5.32 -8.60
C GLU A 35 7.62 -6.38 -9.35
N ASN A 36 6.87 -7.22 -8.62
CA ASN A 36 6.27 -8.43 -9.18
C ASN A 36 4.75 -8.35 -9.41
N THR A 37 4.13 -7.23 -9.06
CA THR A 37 2.69 -7.02 -9.24
C THR A 37 2.42 -5.62 -9.76
N ASP A 38 1.16 -5.32 -10.10
CA ASP A 38 0.64 -3.98 -10.36
C ASP A 38 -0.18 -3.41 -9.18
N TRP A 39 -0.13 -4.07 -8.01
CA TRP A 39 -0.93 -3.73 -6.84
C TRP A 39 -0.63 -2.34 -6.29
N LYS A 40 -1.63 -1.75 -5.60
CA LYS A 40 -1.43 -0.57 -4.75
C LYS A 40 -1.11 -1.03 -3.32
N ILE A 41 -0.02 -0.51 -2.77
CA ILE A 41 0.47 -0.82 -1.44
C ILE A 41 0.13 0.33 -0.49
N TYR A 42 -0.39 -0.03 0.67
CA TYR A 42 -0.56 0.85 1.80
C TYR A 42 0.36 0.37 2.92
N GLY A 43 1.28 1.24 3.33
CA GLY A 43 2.12 0.99 4.48
C GLY A 43 1.49 1.59 5.73
N PHE A 44 1.35 0.81 6.79
CA PHE A 44 0.92 1.35 8.08
C PHE A 44 2.11 1.40 9.04
N CYS A 45 2.31 2.58 9.64
CA CYS A 45 3.40 2.84 10.57
C CYS A 45 3.00 3.92 11.56
N ARG A 46 3.76 4.04 12.65
CA ARG A 46 3.59 5.13 13.62
C ARG A 46 4.31 6.37 13.14
N TRP A 47 3.88 7.53 13.62
CA TRP A 47 4.49 8.82 13.29
C TRP A 47 5.97 8.93 13.70
N ASN A 48 6.41 8.13 14.68
CA ASN A 48 7.77 8.12 15.22
C ASN A 48 8.57 6.87 14.81
N ASP A 49 8.04 6.03 13.90
CA ASP A 49 8.81 4.90 13.40
C ASP A 49 9.96 5.38 12.51
N SER A 50 11.11 4.70 12.59
CA SER A 50 12.20 4.93 11.65
C SER A 50 11.76 4.52 10.24
N LEU A 51 12.05 5.38 9.25
CA LEU A 51 11.77 5.11 7.84
C LEU A 51 12.99 4.63 7.06
N GLU A 52 14.12 4.38 7.73
CA GLU A 52 15.40 3.99 7.11
C GLU A 52 15.24 2.80 6.13
N ASN A 53 14.50 1.77 6.54
CA ASN A 53 14.29 0.58 5.71
C ASN A 53 13.45 0.82 4.44
N ILE A 54 12.80 1.98 4.32
CA ILE A 54 11.98 2.36 3.16
C ILE A 54 12.40 3.72 2.58
N GLU A 55 13.57 4.24 2.96
CA GLU A 55 14.05 5.55 2.50
C GLU A 55 14.20 5.58 0.98
N HIS A 56 14.64 4.46 0.38
CA HIS A 56 14.75 4.28 -1.06
C HIS A 56 13.40 4.36 -1.80
N LEU A 57 12.28 4.17 -1.10
CA LEU A 57 10.92 4.30 -1.64
C LEU A 57 10.33 5.71 -1.48
N SER A 58 11.06 6.64 -0.87
CA SER A 58 10.57 7.99 -0.54
C SER A 58 9.98 8.73 -1.74
N ASP A 59 10.64 8.70 -2.90
CA ASP A 59 10.14 9.33 -4.13
C ASP A 59 8.79 8.77 -4.59
N LYS A 60 8.61 7.45 -4.49
CA LYS A 60 7.35 6.78 -4.84
C LYS A 60 6.25 7.13 -3.84
N ILE A 61 6.58 7.11 -2.55
CA ILE A 61 5.67 7.49 -1.46
C ILE A 61 5.19 8.93 -1.64
N ASN A 62 6.12 9.87 -1.89
CA ASN A 62 5.82 11.29 -2.07
C ASN A 62 4.92 11.55 -3.29
N LYS A 63 5.12 10.80 -4.37
CA LYS A 63 4.29 10.87 -5.59
C LYS A 63 3.01 10.04 -5.49
N LYS A 64 2.82 9.28 -4.41
CA LYS A 64 1.80 8.24 -4.27
C LYS A 64 1.78 7.27 -5.47
N ASP A 65 2.96 6.98 -6.00
CA ASP A 65 3.18 6.03 -7.10
C ASP A 65 3.08 4.60 -6.55
N ARG A 66 1.86 4.07 -6.53
CA ARG A 66 1.50 2.72 -6.06
C ARG A 66 1.82 2.40 -4.60
N ILE A 67 2.45 3.30 -3.84
CA ILE A 67 2.68 3.15 -2.40
C ILE A 67 2.25 4.41 -1.65
N GLU A 68 1.54 4.23 -0.53
CA GLU A 68 1.05 5.31 0.32
C GLU A 68 1.17 4.92 1.80
N LEU A 69 1.70 5.81 2.64
CA LEU A 69 1.78 5.57 4.08
C LEU A 69 0.52 6.08 4.79
N ILE A 70 0.00 5.27 5.71
CA ILE A 70 -1.07 5.61 6.64
C ILE A 70 -0.47 5.59 8.04
N TYR A 71 -0.50 6.72 8.71
CA TYR A 71 0.00 6.82 10.08
C TYR A 71 -1.10 6.48 11.10
N GLY A 72 -0.76 5.64 12.09
CA GLY A 72 -1.65 5.32 13.21
C GLY A 72 -1.01 4.34 14.20
N ASP A 73 -1.82 3.82 15.13
CA ASP A 73 -1.41 2.78 16.08
C ASP A 73 -2.27 1.52 15.91
N LEU A 74 -1.63 0.34 15.88
CA LEU A 74 -2.34 -0.96 15.84
C LEU A 74 -3.14 -1.23 17.12
N ASN A 75 -2.79 -0.58 18.24
CA ASN A 75 -3.51 -0.72 19.50
C ASN A 75 -4.70 0.25 19.63
N ASP A 76 -4.90 1.15 18.66
CA ASP A 76 -6.02 2.08 18.63
C ASP A 76 -7.06 1.66 17.58
N LEU A 77 -8.26 1.32 18.04
CA LEU A 77 -9.36 0.89 17.17
C LEU A 77 -9.74 1.97 16.15
N ALA A 78 -9.72 3.25 16.53
CA ALA A 78 -10.08 4.33 15.61
C ALA A 78 -9.07 4.46 14.46
N SER A 79 -7.78 4.33 14.77
CA SER A 79 -6.70 4.23 13.78
C SER A 79 -6.93 3.05 12.84
N LEU A 80 -7.21 1.85 13.36
CA LEU A 80 -7.45 0.66 12.53
C LEU A 80 -8.66 0.83 11.60
N ILE A 81 -9.80 1.33 12.11
CA ILE A 81 -10.99 1.59 11.30
C ILE A 81 -10.64 2.55 10.15
N THR A 82 -9.94 3.64 10.47
CA THR A 82 -9.51 4.63 9.48
C THR A 82 -8.56 4.03 8.45
N THR A 83 -7.61 3.19 8.87
CA THR A 83 -6.66 2.53 7.98
C THR A 83 -7.35 1.57 7.02
N ILE A 84 -8.26 0.73 7.53
CA ILE A 84 -9.02 -0.21 6.70
C ILE A 84 -9.94 0.54 5.72
N ASP A 85 -10.62 1.59 6.14
CA ASP A 85 -11.50 2.37 5.24
C ASP A 85 -10.71 3.11 4.14
N LYS A 86 -9.52 3.63 4.46
CA LYS A 86 -8.63 4.29 3.49
C LYS A 86 -7.98 3.31 2.51
N SER A 87 -7.47 2.19 3.02
CA SER A 87 -6.70 1.23 2.21
C SER A 87 -7.60 0.25 1.45
N LYS A 88 -8.76 -0.10 2.02
CA LYS A 88 -9.71 -1.11 1.51
C LYS A 88 -8.97 -2.36 1.00
N PRO A 89 -8.08 -2.96 1.81
CA PRO A 89 -7.12 -3.93 1.32
C PRO A 89 -7.83 -5.22 0.87
N ASP A 90 -7.35 -5.80 -0.21
CA ASP A 90 -7.67 -7.18 -0.60
C ASP A 90 -6.77 -8.16 0.16
N TYR A 91 -5.55 -7.74 0.51
CA TYR A 91 -4.58 -8.52 1.28
C TYR A 91 -4.01 -7.71 2.45
N VAL A 92 -3.82 -8.36 3.59
CA VAL A 92 -3.18 -7.77 4.78
C VAL A 92 -1.97 -8.60 5.18
N PHE A 93 -0.84 -7.93 5.38
CA PHE A 93 0.41 -8.48 5.87
C PHE A 93 0.81 -7.80 7.18
N HIS A 94 1.43 -8.56 8.08
CA HIS A 94 1.91 -8.08 9.37
C HIS A 94 3.39 -8.39 9.53
#